data_AF-A0A2C1JBV7-F1
#
_entry.id   AF-A0A2C1JBV7-F1
#
_cell.length_a   1.000
_cell.length_b   1.000
_cell.length_c   1.000
_cell.angle_alpha   90.00
_cell.angle_beta   90.00
_cell.angle_gamma   90.00
#
_symmetry.space_group_name_H-M   'P 1'
#
loop_
_entity.id
_entity.type
_entity.pdbx_description
1 polymer ?
#
loop_
_entity_poly.entity_id
_entity_poly.type
_entity_poly.pdbx_seq_one_letter_code
_entity_poly.pdbx_strand_id
1 'polypeptide(L)' 'MRRLLMLAAGSFAVYRYRYRIVNFVLGQPQLRRYFINLSMRIPFIRDRFVNRAFH' A
#
# COMPACT_ATOMS: atom_id res chain seq x y z
N MET A 1 -18.80 -18.54 0.31
CA MET A 1 -19.20 -17.12 0.16
C MET A 1 -18.42 -16.11 1.03
N ARG A 2 -18.29 -16.27 2.36
CA ARG A 2 -17.74 -15.20 3.25
C ARG A 2 -16.33 -14.69 2.90
N ARG A 3 -15.42 -15.58 2.46
CA ARG A 3 -14.06 -15.18 2.04
C ARG A 3 -14.05 -14.25 0.82
N LEU A 4 -14.93 -14.51 -0.16
CA LEU A 4 -15.08 -13.67 -1.35
C LEU A 4 -15.65 -12.28 -0.99
N LEU A 5 -16.62 -12.24 -0.08
CA LEU A 5 -17.17 -10.97 0.43
C LEU A 5 -16.13 -10.15 1.19
N MET A 6 -15.27 -10.79 2.01
CA MET A 6 -14.18 -10.10 2.70
C MET A 6 -13.12 -9.56 1.74
N LEU A 7 -12.79 -10.32 0.69
CA LEU A 7 -11.85 -9.87 -0.34
C LEU A 7 -12.43 -8.72 -1.17
N ALA A 8 -13.72 -8.78 -1.53
CA ALA A 8 -14.41 -7.72 -2.27
C ALA A 8 -14.60 -6.45 -1.43
N ALA A 9 -14.97 -6.59 -0.16
CA ALA A 9 -15.06 -5.46 0.77
C ALA A 9 -13.67 -4.85 1.05
N GLY A 10 -12.64 -5.70 1.17
CA GLY A 10 -11.25 -5.29 1.34
C GLY A 10 -10.74 -4.52 0.12
N SER A 11 -10.94 -5.02 -1.09
CA SER A 11 -10.52 -4.33 -2.32
C SER A 11 -11.28 -3.01 -2.56
N PHE A 12 -12.58 -2.97 -2.25
CA PHE A 12 -13.38 -1.75 -2.31
C PHE A 12 -12.93 -0.70 -1.26
N ALA A 13 -12.63 -1.14 -0.03
CA ALA A 13 -12.06 -0.29 1.00
C ALA A 13 -10.67 0.23 0.60
N VAL A 14 -9.83 -0.60 -0.03
CA VAL A 14 -8.52 -0.19 -0.58
C VAL A 14 -8.66 0.92 -1.62
N TYR A 15 -9.66 0.83 -2.50
CA TYR A 15 -9.87 1.86 -3.51
C TYR A 15 -10.42 3.16 -2.91
N ARG A 16 -11.43 3.06 -2.03
CA ARG A 16 -12.08 4.21 -1.38
C ARG A 16 -11.15 4.93 -0.41
N TYR A 17 -10.35 4.18 0.35
CA TYR A 17 -9.47 4.70 1.39
C TYR A 17 -8.00 4.66 1.01
N ARG A 18 -7.68 4.67 -0.30
CA ARG A 18 -6.29 4.57 -0.81
C ARG A 18 -5.29 5.40 0.01
N TYR A 19 -5.66 6.63 0.38
CA TYR A 19 -4.81 7.53 1.16
C TYR A 19 -4.79 7.24 2.67
N ARG A 20 -5.93 6.86 3.26
CA ARG A 20 -6.00 6.47 4.69
C ARG A 20 -5.24 5.18 4.95
N ILE A 21 -5.32 4.23 4.02
CA ILE A 21 -4.62 2.95 4.11
C ILE A 21 -3.12 3.17 3.96
N VAL A 22 -2.70 4.01 3.01
CA VAL A 22 -1.29 4.40 2.90
C VAL A 22 -0.82 5.07 4.20
N ASN A 23 -1.59 6.00 4.78
CA ASN A 23 -1.23 6.59 6.08
C ASN A 23 -1.16 5.56 7.22
N PHE A 24 -2.06 4.58 7.25
CA PHE A 24 -2.05 3.54 8.27
C PHE A 24 -0.85 2.59 8.11
N VAL A 25 -0.56 2.20 6.86
CA VAL A 25 0.59 1.36 6.49
C VAL A 25 1.92 2.08 6.74
N LEU A 26 2.01 3.36 6.41
CA LEU A 26 3.21 4.19 6.62
C LEU A 26 3.36 4.65 8.09
N GLY A 27 2.26 4.74 8.83
CA GLY A 27 2.24 5.06 10.26
C GLY A 27 2.79 3.94 11.12
N GLN A 28 2.58 2.68 10.72
CA GLN A 28 3.12 1.52 11.43
C GLN A 28 4.54 1.17 10.93
N PRO A 29 5.58 1.21 11.79
CA PRO A 29 6.98 1.04 11.36
C PRO A 29 7.26 -0.29 10.66
N GLN A 30 6.59 -1.36 11.12
CA GLN A 30 6.74 -2.71 10.58
C GLN A 30 6.10 -2.86 9.20
N LEU A 31 4.85 -2.40 9.05
CA LEU A 31 4.13 -2.41 7.77
C LEU A 31 4.82 -1.50 6.75
N ARG A 32 5.30 -0.33 7.20
CA ARG A 32 6.07 0.59 6.37
C ARG A 32 7.31 -0.08 5.79
N ARG A 33 8.13 -0.75 6.60
CA ARG A 33 9.34 -1.45 6.12
C ARG A 33 9.01 -2.53 5.11
N TYR A 34 7.98 -3.33 5.39
CA TYR A 34 7.53 -4.38 4.48
C TYR A 34 7.07 -3.80 3.13
N PHE A 35 6.25 -2.74 3.18
CA PHE A 35 5.71 -2.09 2.00
C PHE A 35 6.79 -1.38 1.17
N ILE A 36 7.75 -0.71 1.81
CA ILE A 36 8.90 -0.09 1.15
C ILE A 36 9.74 -1.17 0.48
N ASN A 37 10.09 -2.25 1.18
CA ASN A 37 10.87 -3.35 0.58
C ASN A 37 10.17 -3.98 -0.63
N LEU A 38 8.86 -4.19 -0.55
CA LEU A 38 8.05 -4.66 -1.68
C LEU A 38 8.07 -3.68 -2.86
N SER A 39 7.90 -2.40 -2.58
CA SER A 39 7.91 -1.33 -3.60
C SER A 39 9.27 -1.20 -4.27
N MET A 40 10.36 -1.33 -3.50
CA MET A 40 11.74 -1.27 -4.00
C MET A 40 12.11 -2.48 -4.86
N ARG A 41 11.41 -3.62 -4.70
CA ARG A 41 11.63 -4.83 -5.50
C ARG A 41 11.08 -4.73 -6.92
N ILE A 42 10.17 -3.79 -7.18
CA ILE A 42 9.54 -3.58 -8.49
C ILE A 42 10.10 -2.29 -9.09
N PRO A 43 10.93 -2.34 -10.15
CA PRO A 43 11.65 -1.17 -10.67
C PRO A 43 10.73 -0.01 -11.06
N PHE A 44 9.60 -0.30 -11.71
CA PHE A 44 8.62 0.72 -12.11
C PHE A 44 7.94 1.44 -10.92
N ILE A 45 7.74 0.74 -9.79
CA ILE A 45 7.16 1.33 -8.59
C ILE A 45 8.24 2.06 -7.81
N ARG A 46 9.46 1.51 -7.74
CA ARG A 46 10.64 2.12 -7.14
C ARG A 46 10.86 3.53 -7.65
N ASP A 47 10.96 3.71 -8.97
CA ASP A 47 11.27 5.03 -9.55
C ASP A 47 10.15 6.03 -9.26
N ARG A 48 8.88 5.63 -9.26
CA ARG A 48 7.77 6.53 -8.88
C ARG A 48 7.73 6.84 -7.39
N PHE A 49 8.05 5.87 -6.55
CA PHE A 49 8.07 6.03 -5.09
C PHE A 49 9.22 6.94 -4.65
N VAL A 50 10.44 6.68 -5.15
CA VAL A 50 11.63 7.50 -4.88
C VAL A 50 11.41 8.92 -5.40
N ASN A 51 10.93 9.10 -6.63
CA ASN A 51 10.63 10.45 -7.15
C ASN A 51 9.58 11.19 -6.31
N ARG A 52 8.57 10.50 -5.75
CA ARG A 52 7.53 11.13 -4.90
C ARG A 52 7.95 11.37 -3.45
N ALA A 53 8.96 10.65 -2.97
CA ALA A 53 9.41 10.70 -1.57
C ALA A 53 10.58 11.69 -1.37
N PHE A 54 11.37 11.92 -2.41
CA PHE A 54 12.58 12.76 -2.37
C PHE A 54 12.47 14.05 -3.20
N HIS A 55 11.39 14.26 -3.96
CA HIS A 55 10.93 15.58 -4.44
C HIS A 55 9.68 15.99 -3.66
#